data_AF-A0A7X9GPJ4-F1
#
_entry.id   AF-A0A7X9GPJ4-F1
#
_cell.length_a   1.000
_cell.length_b   1.000
_cell.length_c   1.000
_cell.angle_alpha   90.00
_cell.angle_beta   90.00
_cell.angle_gamma   90.00
#
_symmetry.space_group_name_H-M   'P 1'
#
loop_
_entity.id
_entity.type
_entity.pdbx_description
1 polymer ?
#
loop_
_entity_poly.entity_id
_entity_poly.type
_entity_poly.pdbx_seq_one_letter_code
_entity_poly.pdbx_strand_id
1 'polypeptide(L)'
;MIQPILFGLGHGICEATWILVPPLLGGYPISMLTLGIIERFLAIMIHVGLTIMVWNGFQKGQKWRYLFLAIGVHGAVNSSLILFQSLKLTPVQIELCLGVMAVLLAIYSFHSRKYYTLGGLKNEEKDSKLQP
;
A
#
# COMPACT_ATOMS: atom_id res chain seq x y z
N MET A 1 -8.29 10.18 -10.55
CA MET A 1 -8.33 9.79 -9.11
C MET A 1 -8.24 8.29 -8.86
N ILE A 2 -8.82 7.43 -9.70
CA ILE A 2 -8.85 5.97 -9.48
C ILE A 2 -7.50 5.28 -9.77
N GLN A 3 -6.64 5.86 -10.61
CA GLN A 3 -5.36 5.28 -11.04
C GLN A 3 -4.42 4.80 -9.91
N PRO A 4 -4.05 5.61 -8.90
CA PRO A 4 -3.17 5.13 -7.83
C PRO A 4 -3.80 4.02 -6.99
N ILE A 5 -5.12 4.04 -6.81
CA ILE A 5 -5.86 3.00 -6.08
C ILE A 5 -5.79 1.68 -6.84
N LEU A 6 -6.10 1.68 -8.15
CA LEU A 6 -6.02 0.48 -8.98
C LEU A 6 -4.60 -0.07 -9.05
N PHE A 7 -3.60 0.81 -9.18
CA PHE A 7 -2.20 0.38 -9.22
C PHE A 7 -1.78 -0.30 -7.90
N GLY A 8 -2.12 0.30 -6.76
CA GLY A 8 -1.84 -0.28 -5.45
C GLY A 8 -2.60 -1.58 -5.18
N LEU A 9 -3.87 -1.64 -5.59
CA LEU A 9 -4.69 -2.85 -5.50
C LEU A 9 -4.09 -3.98 -6.33
N GLY A 10 -3.74 -3.70 -7.59
CA GLY A 10 -3.12 -4.68 -8.49
C GLY A 10 -1.78 -5.20 -7.96
N HIS A 11 -0.93 -4.30 -7.47
CA HIS A 11 0.36 -4.69 -6.89
C HIS A 11 0.18 -5.54 -5.62
N GLY A 12 -0.72 -5.14 -4.72
CA GLY A 12 -1.06 -5.91 -3.51
C GLY A 12 -1.63 -7.28 -3.82
N ILE A 13 -2.57 -7.38 -4.76
CA ILE A 13 -3.14 -8.67 -5.18
C ILE A 13 -2.06 -9.57 -5.78
N CYS A 14 -1.17 -9.04 -6.61
CA CYS A 14 -0.07 -9.79 -7.21
C CYS A 14 0.86 -10.39 -6.14
N GLU A 15 1.24 -9.61 -5.12
CA GLU A 15 2.06 -10.14 -4.02
C GLU A 15 1.28 -11.16 -3.17
N ALA A 16 0.01 -10.88 -2.87
CA ALA A 16 -0.84 -11.78 -2.10
C ALA A 16 -1.02 -13.14 -2.81
N THR A 17 -1.22 -13.14 -4.14
CA THR A 17 -1.31 -14.38 -4.91
C THR A 17 0.02 -15.11 -4.96
N TRP A 18 1.13 -14.40 -5.17
CA TRP A 18 2.47 -15.01 -5.16
C TRP A 18 2.77 -15.74 -3.85
N ILE A 19 2.29 -15.22 -2.72
CA ILE A 19 2.52 -15.80 -1.39
C ILE A 19 1.50 -16.88 -1.02
N LEU A 20 0.20 -16.66 -1.30
CA LEU A 20 -0.86 -17.58 -0.84
C LEU A 20 -1.12 -18.74 -1.80
N VAL A 21 -0.86 -18.60 -3.10
CA VAL A 21 -1.13 -19.66 -4.07
C VAL A 21 -0.25 -20.90 -3.84
N PRO A 22 1.08 -20.81 -3.61
CA PRO A 22 1.91 -21.99 -3.37
C PRO A 22 1.43 -22.90 -2.22
N PRO A 23 1.13 -22.41 -1.00
CA PRO A 23 0.62 -23.27 0.06
C PRO A 23 -0.79 -23.80 -0.22
N LEU A 24 -1.65 -23.03 -0.91
CA LEU A 24 -2.97 -23.52 -1.33
C LEU A 24 -2.85 -24.70 -2.30
N LEU A 25 -2.00 -24.59 -3.32
CA LEU A 25 -1.72 -25.68 -4.27
C LEU A 25 -1.00 -26.85 -3.60
N GLY A 26 -0.23 -26.59 -2.53
CA GLY A 26 0.39 -27.60 -1.67
C GLY A 26 -0.59 -28.36 -0.77
N GLY A 27 -1.90 -28.05 -0.83
CA GLY A 27 -2.93 -28.76 -0.08
C GLY A 27 -3.10 -28.32 1.38
N TYR A 28 -2.51 -27.18 1.77
CA TYR A 28 -2.71 -26.66 3.13
C TYR A 28 -4.17 -26.22 3.32
N PRO A 29 -4.82 -26.61 4.42
CA PRO A 29 -6.20 -26.21 4.68
C PRO A 29 -6.28 -24.70 4.92
N ILE A 30 -7.35 -24.07 4.44
CA ILE A 30 -7.60 -22.62 4.59
C ILE A 30 -7.57 -22.18 6.06
N SER A 31 -8.00 -23.06 6.98
CA SER A 31 -7.96 -22.81 8.43
C SER A 31 -6.56 -22.58 8.98
N MET A 32 -5.52 -23.16 8.36
CA MET A 32 -4.11 -22.90 8.74
C MET A 32 -3.56 -21.62 8.11
N LEU A 33 -4.22 -21.10 7.08
CA LEU A 33 -3.80 -19.91 6.33
C LEU A 33 -4.54 -18.64 6.76
N THR A 34 -5.52 -18.73 7.67
CA THR A 34 -6.39 -17.60 8.04
C THR A 34 -5.61 -16.35 8.46
N LEU A 35 -4.61 -16.47 9.33
CA LEU A 35 -3.75 -15.34 9.74
C LEU A 35 -2.96 -14.78 8.55
N GLY A 36 -2.39 -15.66 7.71
CA GLY A 36 -1.68 -15.25 6.49
C GLY A 36 -2.58 -14.48 5.51
N ILE A 37 -3.85 -14.88 5.39
CA ILE A 37 -4.84 -14.18 4.55
C ILE A 37 -5.14 -12.78 5.10
N ILE A 38 -5.30 -12.65 6.42
CA ILE A 38 -5.51 -11.35 7.08
C ILE A 38 -4.31 -10.44 6.84
N GLU A 39 -3.10 -10.96 7.05
CA GLU A 39 -1.86 -10.23 6.79
C GLU A 39 -1.77 -9.74 5.33
N ARG A 40 -2.12 -10.58 4.36
CA ARG A 40 -2.13 -10.19 2.94
C ARG A 40 -3.18 -9.12 2.65
N PHE A 41 -4.35 -9.18 3.29
CA PHE A 41 -5.36 -8.12 3.16
C PHE A 41 -4.82 -6.77 3.70
N LEU A 42 -4.13 -6.78 4.84
CA LEU A 42 -3.47 -5.60 5.39
C LEU A 42 -2.38 -5.07 4.45
N ALA A 43 -1.55 -5.95 3.87
CA ALA A 43 -0.52 -5.60 2.91
C ALA A 43 -1.10 -4.92 1.65
N ILE A 44 -2.24 -5.40 1.14
CA ILE A 44 -2.95 -4.77 0.02
C ILE A 44 -3.36 -3.33 0.37
N MET A 45 -3.93 -3.11 1.55
CA MET A 45 -4.28 -1.75 2.00
C MET A 45 -3.06 -0.83 2.09
N ILE A 46 -1.94 -1.36 2.60
CA ILE A 46 -0.67 -0.65 2.67
C ILE A 46 -0.19 -0.27 1.26
N HIS A 47 -0.23 -1.18 0.29
CA HIS A 47 0.13 -0.87 -1.10
C HIS A 47 -0.73 0.23 -1.71
N VAL A 48 -2.04 0.21 -1.50
CA VAL A 48 -2.93 1.29 -1.92
C VAL A 48 -2.52 2.64 -1.30
N GLY A 49 -2.19 2.66 0.00
CA GLY A 49 -1.72 3.87 0.66
C GLY A 49 -0.38 4.39 0.11
N LEU A 50 0.55 3.49 -0.18
CA LEU A 50 1.87 3.83 -0.72
C LEU A 50 1.79 4.39 -2.15
N THR A 51 0.92 3.84 -3.00
CA THR A 51 0.74 4.36 -4.36
C THR A 51 0.05 5.72 -4.37
N ILE A 52 -0.88 5.96 -3.45
CA ILE A 52 -1.41 7.31 -3.18
C ILE A 52 -0.29 8.26 -2.75
N MET A 53 0.59 7.84 -1.85
CA MET A 53 1.74 8.64 -1.42
C MET A 53 2.68 9.00 -2.57
N VAL A 54 3.00 8.06 -3.45
CA VAL A 54 3.81 8.32 -4.65
C VAL A 54 3.10 9.34 -5.56
N TRP A 55 1.80 9.15 -5.80
CA TRP A 55 1.00 10.07 -6.60
C TRP A 55 0.99 11.49 -6.02
N ASN A 56 0.91 11.63 -4.69
CA ASN A 56 1.01 12.92 -4.01
C ASN A 56 2.33 13.62 -4.29
N GLY A 57 3.42 12.86 -4.40
CA GLY A 57 4.72 13.36 -4.80
C GLY A 57 4.71 14.00 -6.17
N PHE A 58 4.07 13.35 -7.15
CA PHE A 58 3.91 13.91 -8.50
C PHE A 58 3.09 15.21 -8.46
N GLN A 59 1.97 15.23 -7.75
CA GLN A 59 1.12 16.43 -7.64
C GLN A 59 1.81 17.61 -6.94
N LYS A 60 2.76 17.33 -6.04
CA LYS A 60 3.54 18.35 -5.31
C LYS A 60 4.85 18.73 -6.00
N GLY A 61 5.17 18.17 -7.17
CA GLY A 61 6.45 18.37 -7.85
C GLY A 61 7.66 17.76 -7.12
N GLN A 62 7.43 16.88 -6.14
CA GLN A 62 8.45 16.24 -5.30
C GLN A 62 8.51 14.72 -5.52
N LYS A 63 8.27 14.27 -6.76
CA LYS A 63 8.13 12.85 -7.15
C LYS A 63 9.19 11.93 -6.54
N TRP A 64 10.47 12.31 -6.61
CA TRP A 64 11.57 11.47 -6.13
C TRP A 64 11.56 11.29 -4.61
N ARG A 65 11.28 12.36 -3.85
CA ARG A 65 11.23 12.30 -2.38
C ARG A 65 10.16 11.33 -1.90
N TYR A 66 8.95 11.44 -2.46
CA TYR A 66 7.83 10.58 -2.12
C TYR A 66 8.00 9.15 -2.65
N LEU A 67 8.67 8.97 -3.78
CA LEU A 67 9.02 7.64 -4.28
C LEU A 67 10.00 6.92 -3.33
N PHE A 68 11.11 7.57 -2.94
CA PHE A 68 12.06 6.99 -2.00
C PHE A 68 11.42 6.74 -0.63
N LEU A 69 10.52 7.62 -0.19
CA LEU A 69 9.75 7.39 1.03
C LEU A 69 8.86 6.15 0.90
N ALA A 70 8.20 5.95 -0.24
CA ALA A 70 7.34 4.78 -0.47
C ALA A 70 8.13 3.48 -0.50
N ILE A 71 9.28 3.48 -1.17
CA ILE A 71 10.20 2.34 -1.18
C ILE A 71 10.69 2.04 0.24
N GLY A 72 11.08 3.07 0.99
CA GLY A 72 11.54 2.93 2.37
C GLY A 72 10.47 2.35 3.29
N VAL A 73 9.23 2.87 3.23
CA VAL A 73 8.11 2.37 4.03
C VAL A 73 7.73 0.95 3.62
N HIS A 74 7.66 0.64 2.32
CA HIS A 74 7.40 -0.72 1.84
C HIS A 74 8.45 -1.70 2.34
N GLY A 75 9.73 -1.36 2.16
CA GLY A 75 10.86 -2.17 2.63
C GLY A 75 10.83 -2.36 4.15
N ALA A 76 10.46 -1.31 4.90
CA ALA A 76 10.31 -1.40 6.35
C ALA A 76 9.17 -2.33 6.77
N VAL A 77 8.00 -2.27 6.11
CA VAL A 77 6.88 -3.19 6.36
C VAL A 77 7.33 -4.64 6.10
N ASN A 78 7.95 -4.89 4.94
CA ASN A 78 8.40 -6.24 4.58
C ASN A 78 9.48 -6.78 5.54
N SER A 79 10.43 -5.92 5.92
CA SER A 79 11.50 -6.29 6.85
C SER A 79 10.98 -6.46 8.29
N SER A 80 9.95 -5.70 8.69
CA SER A 80 9.35 -5.81 10.02
C SER A 80 8.77 -7.19 10.26
N LEU A 81 8.26 -7.86 9.23
CA LEU A 81 7.75 -9.22 9.29
C LEU A 81 8.84 -10.21 9.74
N ILE A 82 10.00 -10.15 9.10
CA ILE A 82 11.18 -10.99 9.44
C ILE A 82 11.71 -10.63 10.83
N LEU A 83 11.76 -9.33 11.15
CA LEU A 83 12.25 -8.85 12.44
C LEU A 83 11.34 -9.31 13.59
N PHE A 84 10.02 -9.18 13.43
CA PHE A 84 9.05 -9.56 14.46
C PHE A 84 9.01 -11.07 14.69
N GLN A 85 9.18 -11.87 13.62
CA GLN A 85 9.38 -13.31 13.74
C GLN A 85 10.67 -13.63 14.53
N SER A 86 11.75 -12.91 14.28
CA SER A 86 13.03 -13.07 15.00
C SER A 86 12.91 -12.70 16.48
N LEU A 87 12.05 -11.74 16.81
CA LEU A 87 11.72 -11.32 18.18
C LEU A 87 10.71 -12.25 18.87
N LYS A 88 10.30 -13.35 18.22
CA LYS A 88 9.32 -14.33 18.73
C LYS A 88 7.98 -13.69 19.13
N LEU A 89 7.56 -12.62 18.44
CA LEU A 89 6.24 -12.06 18.63
C LEU A 89 5.17 -13.08 18.20
N THR A 90 4.02 -13.06 18.87
CA THR A 90 2.92 -13.93 18.48
C THR A 90 2.33 -13.46 17.14
N PRO A 91 1.74 -14.35 16.32
CA PRO A 91 1.13 -13.96 15.05
C PRO A 91 0.11 -12.82 15.20
N VAL A 92 -0.69 -12.85 16.28
CA VAL A 92 -1.68 -11.80 16.60
C VAL A 92 -1.01 -10.45 16.87
N GLN A 93 0.15 -10.43 17.54
CA GLN A 93 0.90 -9.18 17.77
C GLN A 93 1.45 -8.60 16.47
N ILE A 94 1.91 -9.47 15.56
CA ILE A 94 2.40 -9.06 14.23
C ILE A 94 1.26 -8.43 13.42
N GLU A 95 0.10 -9.09 13.38
CA GLU A 95 -1.08 -8.57 12.69
C GLU A 95 -1.53 -7.23 13.26
N LEU A 96 -1.53 -7.07 14.59
CA LEU A 96 -1.88 -5.80 15.22
C LEU A 96 -0.92 -4.67 14.80
N CYS A 97 0.39 -4.95 14.76
CA CYS A 97 1.40 -3.98 14.33
C CYS A 97 1.19 -3.57 12.87
N LEU A 98 1.00 -4.55 11.97
CA LEU A 98 0.72 -4.29 10.56
C LEU A 98 -0.61 -3.56 10.36
N GLY A 99 -1.63 -3.90 11.16
CA GLY A 99 -2.93 -3.23 11.17
C GLY A 99 -2.81 -1.75 11.54
N VAL A 100 -2.04 -1.43 12.59
CA VAL A 100 -1.74 -0.04 12.96
C VAL A 100 -1.05 0.71 11.82
N MET A 101 -0.04 0.11 11.18
CA MET A 101 0.65 0.72 10.04
C MET A 101 -0.30 0.98 8.87
N ALA A 102 -1.19 0.02 8.56
CA ALA A 102 -2.19 0.17 7.52
C ALA A 102 -3.18 1.30 7.83
N VAL A 103 -3.64 1.41 9.09
CA VAL A 103 -4.51 2.51 9.55
C VAL A 103 -3.82 3.86 9.43
N LEU A 104 -2.55 3.97 9.82
CA LEU A 104 -1.77 5.22 9.70
C LEU A 104 -1.64 5.65 8.23
N LEU A 105 -1.34 4.71 7.32
CA LEU A 105 -1.29 4.99 5.89
C LEU A 105 -2.66 5.34 5.31
N ALA A 106 -3.73 4.72 5.79
CA ALA A 106 -5.08 5.08 5.41
C ALA A 106 -5.41 6.51 5.85
N ILE A 107 -5.14 6.88 7.11
CA ILE A 107 -5.33 8.24 7.64
C ILE A 107 -4.53 9.25 6.81
N TYR A 108 -3.26 8.96 6.53
CA TYR A 108 -2.43 9.78 5.65
C TYR A 108 -3.10 9.96 4.28
N SER A 109 -3.56 8.86 3.68
CA SER A 109 -4.22 8.87 2.38
C SER A 109 -5.49 9.74 2.42
N PHE A 110 -6.37 9.55 3.40
CA PHE A 110 -7.57 10.38 3.58
C PHE A 110 -7.24 11.86 3.76
N HIS A 111 -6.25 12.21 4.59
CA HIS A 111 -5.87 13.61 4.82
C HIS A 111 -5.22 14.23 3.57
N SER A 112 -4.43 13.45 2.85
CA SER A 112 -3.74 13.91 1.65
C SER A 112 -4.66 14.09 0.44
N ARG A 113 -5.93 13.67 0.53
CA ARG A 113 -6.94 13.76 -0.54
C ARG A 113 -7.04 15.11 -1.20
N LYS A 114 -6.89 16.18 -0.42
CA LYS A 114 -6.93 17.56 -0.91
C LYS A 114 -5.90 17.84 -2.01
N TYR A 115 -4.73 17.20 -1.98
CA TYR A 115 -3.63 17.52 -2.91
C TYR A 115 -3.83 16.99 -4.32
N TYR A 116 -4.55 15.88 -4.48
CA TYR A 116 -4.80 15.27 -5.79
C TYR A 116 -6.14 15.68 -6.41
N THR A 117 -7.13 16.11 -5.63
CA THR A 117 -8.32 16.79 -6.20
C THR A 117 -7.95 18.17 -6.72
N LEU A 118 -7.21 18.99 -5.96
CA LEU A 118 -6.79 20.32 -6.43
C LEU A 118 -5.77 20.24 -7.57
N GLY A 119 -4.81 19.31 -7.51
CA GLY A 119 -3.83 19.14 -8.58
C GLY A 119 -4.46 18.61 -9.88
N GLY A 120 -5.53 17.81 -9.79
CA GLY A 120 -6.30 17.37 -10.97
C GLY A 120 -6.97 18.55 -11.67
N LEU A 121 -7.67 19.40 -10.92
CA LEU A 121 -8.34 20.59 -11.46
C LEU A 121 -7.37 21.57 -12.13
N LYS A 122 -6.18 21.78 -11.53
CA LYS A 122 -5.14 22.64 -12.12
C LYS A 122 -4.59 22.09 -13.44
N ASN A 123 -4.50 20.76 -13.57
CA ASN A 123 -4.03 20.14 -14.81
C ASN A 123 -5.12 20.22 -15.89
N GLU A 124 -6.38 19.98 -15.55
CA GLU A 124 -7.51 20.15 -16.47
C GLU A 124 -7.66 21.60 -16.97
N GLU A 125 -7.47 22.60 -16.11
CA GLU A 125 -7.47 24.02 -16.50
C GLU A 125 -6.28 24.37 -17.41
N LYS A 126 -5.12 23.76 -17.17
CA LYS A 126 -3.94 23.98 -18.02
C LYS A 126 -4.13 23.36 -19.40
N ASP A 127 -4.68 22.15 -19.45
CA ASP A 127 -4.91 21.42 -20.70
C ASP A 127 -6.03 22.06 -21.52
N SER A 128 -7.08 22.63 -20.89
CA SER A 128 -8.11 23.40 -21.59
C SER A 128 -7.60 24.72 -22.17
N LYS A 129 -6.59 25.35 -21.56
CA LYS A 129 -5.92 26.55 -22.11
C LYS A 129 -4.89 26.24 -23.21
N LEU A 130 -4.53 24.97 -23.39
CA LEU A 130 -3.57 24.51 -24.40
C LEU A 130 -4.27 23.93 -25.65
N GLN A 131 -5.59 23.79 -25.63
CA GLN A 131 -6.39 23.42 -26.81
C GLN A 131 -6.80 24.71 -27.56
N PRO A 132 -6.46 24.84 -28.86
CA PRO A 132 -6.80 26.02 -29.68
C PRO A 132 -8.30 26.14 -29.99
#